data_AF-A0A0L6JMB8-F1
#
_entry.id   AF-A0A0L6JMB8-F1
#
_cell.length_a   1.000
_cell.length_b   1.000
_cell.length_c   1.000
_cell.angle_alpha   90.00
_cell.angle_beta   90.00
_cell.angle_gamma   90.00
#
_symmetry.space_group_name_H-M   'P 1'
#
loop_
_entity.id
_entity.type
_entity.pdbx_description
1 polymer ?
#
loop_
_entity_poly.entity_id
_entity_poly.type
_entity_poly.pdbx_seq_one_letter_code
_entity_poly.pdbx_strand_id
1 'polypeptide(L)'
;MNRIIESYMDQYQKRCDLMKSDLLCFLNQSKNIDELYRRINPYIQSLNSEFSYLENFEVGFDITRGVMSEPWYYDPKYYSEIAIKISQNKQKKFVWINEGRWESEYSWHAEGYWESSKINEGIASELSEWTCLDFPKDIKSMLSLIKEGYWLLNLQLPILSEKSMIDINEVYSWDDKYVLTGTNIGNIDMITIEHWERIVENEKCYGYINWNKNDNMR
;
A
#
# COMPACT_ATOMS: atom_id res chain seq x y z
N MET A 1 14.33 -6.15 -19.46
CA MET A 1 13.18 -6.37 -18.58
C MET A 1 13.60 -7.32 -17.49
N ASN A 2 14.19 -6.72 -16.46
CA ASN A 2 14.91 -7.42 -15.41
C ASN A 2 13.92 -8.16 -14.51
N ARG A 3 14.05 -9.49 -14.48
CA ARG A 3 13.22 -10.45 -13.72
C ARG A 3 12.96 -10.06 -12.28
N ILE A 4 13.75 -9.18 -11.67
CA ILE A 4 13.64 -8.79 -10.26
C ILE A 4 12.48 -7.81 -10.02
N ILE A 5 12.29 -6.79 -10.86
CA ILE A 5 11.18 -5.81 -10.71
C ILE A 5 9.84 -6.47 -11.07
N GLU A 6 9.80 -7.22 -12.16
CA GLU A 6 8.65 -8.06 -12.52
C GLU A 6 8.36 -9.11 -11.44
N SER A 7 9.39 -9.68 -10.81
CA SER A 7 9.23 -10.69 -9.75
C SER A 7 8.59 -10.14 -8.48
N TYR A 8 8.91 -8.91 -8.05
CA TYR A 8 8.23 -8.32 -6.89
C TYR A 8 6.76 -7.99 -7.19
N MET A 9 6.46 -7.53 -8.40
CA MET A 9 5.09 -7.22 -8.84
C MET A 9 4.23 -8.46 -8.99
N ASP A 10 4.76 -9.48 -9.64
CA ASP A 10 4.08 -10.77 -9.81
C ASP A 10 3.85 -11.43 -8.46
N GLN A 11 4.81 -11.34 -7.53
CA GLN A 11 4.64 -11.86 -6.19
C GLN A 11 3.54 -11.10 -5.44
N TYR A 12 3.55 -9.77 -5.49
CA TYR A 12 2.57 -8.94 -4.80
C TYR A 12 1.15 -9.14 -5.33
N GLN A 13 0.94 -9.00 -6.65
CA GLN A 13 -0.36 -9.17 -7.27
C GLN A 13 -0.91 -10.59 -7.02
N LYS A 14 -0.05 -11.59 -7.09
CA LYS A 14 -0.41 -12.97 -6.76
C LYS A 14 -0.86 -13.12 -5.30
N ARG A 15 -0.30 -12.37 -4.35
CA ARG A 15 -0.80 -12.36 -2.95
C ARG A 15 -2.21 -11.79 -2.86
N CYS A 16 -2.47 -10.66 -3.52
CA CYS A 16 -3.81 -10.06 -3.55
C CYS A 16 -4.82 -11.00 -4.20
N ASP A 17 -4.48 -11.62 -5.32
CA ASP A 17 -5.35 -12.57 -6.01
C ASP A 17 -5.62 -13.82 -5.17
N LEU A 18 -4.60 -14.32 -4.46
CA LEU A 18 -4.74 -15.44 -3.52
C LEU A 18 -5.64 -15.08 -2.34
N MET A 19 -5.46 -13.89 -1.76
CA MET A 19 -6.30 -13.38 -0.67
C MET A 19 -7.75 -13.24 -1.15
N LYS A 20 -7.98 -12.61 -2.30
CA LYS A 20 -9.31 -12.46 -2.90
C LYS A 20 -10.00 -13.80 -3.11
N SER A 21 -9.28 -14.79 -3.64
CA SER A 21 -9.80 -16.14 -3.88
C SER A 21 -10.16 -16.88 -2.58
N ASP A 22 -9.28 -16.85 -1.57
CA ASP A 22 -9.57 -17.49 -0.26
C ASP A 22 -10.74 -16.80 0.45
N LEU A 23 -10.77 -15.46 0.44
CA LEU A 23 -11.88 -14.69 0.99
C LEU A 23 -13.19 -15.02 0.29
N LEU A 24 -13.23 -15.02 -1.04
CA LEU A 24 -14.44 -15.37 -1.78
C LEU A 24 -14.93 -16.78 -1.45
N CYS A 25 -14.02 -17.76 -1.38
CA CYS A 25 -14.33 -19.13 -0.98
C CYS A 25 -14.99 -19.14 0.42
N PHE A 26 -14.38 -18.43 1.38
CA PHE A 26 -14.88 -18.34 2.74
C PHE A 26 -16.24 -17.64 2.84
N LEU A 27 -16.40 -16.47 2.20
CA LEU A 27 -17.63 -15.67 2.24
C LEU A 27 -18.85 -16.45 1.70
N ASN A 28 -18.61 -17.37 0.75
CA ASN A 28 -19.60 -18.29 0.20
C ASN A 28 -19.95 -19.47 1.13
N GLN A 29 -19.07 -19.86 2.06
CA GLN A 29 -19.22 -21.05 2.90
C GLN A 29 -19.63 -20.75 4.33
N SER A 30 -19.21 -19.61 4.87
CA SER A 30 -19.38 -19.26 6.29
C SER A 30 -19.89 -17.83 6.43
N LYS A 31 -20.58 -17.60 7.55
CA LYS A 31 -21.08 -16.29 8.01
C LYS A 31 -20.49 -15.93 9.38
N ASN A 32 -19.39 -16.57 9.75
CA ASN A 32 -18.73 -16.36 11.03
C ASN A 32 -17.69 -15.23 10.94
N ILE A 33 -17.95 -14.13 11.64
CA ILE A 33 -17.09 -12.94 11.66
C ILE A 33 -15.73 -13.24 12.30
N ASP A 34 -15.69 -13.96 13.42
CA ASP A 34 -14.41 -14.28 14.08
C ASP A 34 -13.52 -15.15 13.20
N GLU A 35 -14.13 -16.07 12.45
CA GLU A 35 -13.40 -16.93 11.53
C GLU A 35 -12.90 -16.16 10.29
N LEU A 36 -13.70 -15.21 9.77
CA LEU A 36 -13.25 -14.29 8.72
C LEU A 36 -12.04 -13.47 9.20
N TYR A 37 -12.09 -12.93 10.42
CA TYR A 37 -10.98 -12.19 11.02
C TYR A 37 -9.72 -13.03 11.12
N ARG A 38 -9.83 -14.29 11.59
CA ARG A 38 -8.69 -15.22 11.69
C ARG A 38 -8.09 -15.57 10.33
N ARG A 39 -8.85 -15.43 9.24
CA ARG A 39 -8.35 -15.58 7.86
C ARG A 39 -7.69 -14.32 7.34
N ILE A 40 -8.32 -13.16 7.51
CA ILE A 40 -7.79 -11.86 7.03
C ILE A 40 -6.49 -11.49 7.75
N ASN A 41 -6.46 -11.60 9.08
CA ASN A 41 -5.36 -11.06 9.87
C ASN A 41 -3.99 -11.63 9.46
N PRO A 42 -3.79 -12.95 9.28
CA PRO A 42 -2.52 -13.50 8.78
C PRO A 42 -2.07 -12.95 7.42
N TYR A 43 -2.99 -12.73 6.46
CA TYR A 43 -2.63 -12.12 5.18
C TYR A 43 -2.10 -10.71 5.37
N ILE A 44 -2.80 -9.90 6.16
CA ILE A 44 -2.42 -8.52 6.43
C ILE A 44 -1.09 -8.44 7.19
N GLN A 45 -0.86 -9.29 8.19
CA GLN A 45 0.42 -9.37 8.90
C GLN A 45 1.57 -9.77 7.96
N SER A 46 1.31 -10.68 7.02
CA SER A 46 2.29 -11.05 6.00
C SER A 46 2.65 -9.85 5.11
N LEU A 47 1.66 -9.07 4.65
CA LEU A 47 1.90 -7.88 3.83
C LEU A 47 2.73 -6.84 4.59
N ASN A 48 2.39 -6.54 5.84
CA ASN A 48 3.17 -5.62 6.69
C ASN A 48 4.62 -6.06 6.86
N SER A 49 4.88 -7.37 6.94
CA SER A 49 6.24 -7.90 7.12
C SER A 49 7.06 -7.93 5.82
N GLU A 50 6.41 -8.16 4.68
CA GLU A 50 7.07 -8.36 3.38
C GLU A 50 7.36 -7.03 2.68
N PHE A 51 6.53 -6.01 2.90
CA PHE A 51 6.61 -4.71 2.23
C PHE A 51 6.79 -3.58 3.25
N SER A 52 8.01 -3.46 3.77
CA SER A 52 8.42 -2.47 4.78
C SER A 52 8.26 -0.99 4.38
N TYR A 53 8.11 -0.71 3.08
CA TYR A 53 7.86 0.63 2.55
C TYR A 53 6.38 0.98 2.49
N LEU A 54 5.46 0.06 2.81
CA LEU A 54 4.05 0.38 2.97
C LEU A 54 3.80 0.91 4.38
N GLU A 55 2.84 1.83 4.50
CA GLU A 55 2.26 2.11 5.81
C GLU A 55 1.56 0.86 6.33
N ASN A 56 1.69 0.59 7.64
CA ASN A 56 1.13 -0.62 8.22
C ASN A 56 -0.39 -0.65 8.11
N PHE A 57 -0.90 -1.79 7.71
CA PHE A 57 -2.31 -2.12 7.86
C PHE A 57 -2.61 -2.50 9.30
N GLU A 58 -3.78 -2.10 9.76
CA GLU A 58 -4.37 -2.52 11.03
C GLU A 58 -5.65 -3.31 10.75
N VAL A 59 -5.81 -4.43 11.46
CA VAL A 59 -7.04 -5.24 11.43
C VAL A 59 -7.58 -5.32 12.84
N GLY A 60 -8.85 -4.98 13.00
CA GLY A 60 -9.53 -5.06 14.29
C GLY A 60 -11.04 -5.18 14.15
N PHE A 61 -11.72 -4.97 15.26
CA PHE A 61 -13.17 -4.92 15.31
C PHE A 61 -13.63 -3.50 15.61
N ASP A 62 -14.78 -3.15 15.05
CA ASP A 62 -15.52 -1.93 15.36
C ASP A 62 -16.98 -2.27 15.63
N ILE A 63 -17.73 -1.36 16.25
CA ILE A 63 -19.16 -1.55 16.49
C ILE A 63 -19.91 -1.33 15.17
N THR A 64 -20.67 -2.31 14.70
CA THR A 64 -21.37 -2.25 13.39
C THR A 64 -22.21 -0.99 13.23
N ARG A 65 -22.93 -0.60 14.30
CA ARG A 65 -23.75 0.61 14.29
C ARG A 65 -22.95 1.89 14.00
N GLY A 66 -21.68 1.94 14.39
CA GLY A 66 -20.82 3.11 14.20
C GLY A 66 -20.25 3.23 12.79
N VAL A 67 -20.31 2.17 11.99
CA VAL A 67 -19.73 2.11 10.63
C VAL A 67 -20.78 2.17 9.53
N MET A 68 -22.04 1.94 9.87
CA MET A 68 -23.16 2.09 8.93
C MET A 68 -23.36 3.55 8.52
N SER A 69 -23.60 3.78 7.23
CA SER A 69 -23.95 5.10 6.67
C SER A 69 -25.27 5.63 7.23
N GLU A 70 -26.21 4.72 7.53
CA GLU A 70 -27.52 5.03 8.10
C GLU A 70 -27.74 4.31 9.44
N PRO A 71 -27.11 4.78 10.53
CA PRO A 71 -27.16 4.11 11.84
C PRO A 71 -28.55 4.06 12.49
N TRP A 72 -29.53 4.76 11.90
CA TRP A 72 -30.93 4.79 12.33
C TRP A 72 -31.72 3.54 11.91
N TYR A 73 -31.25 2.79 10.91
CA TYR A 73 -31.84 1.52 10.48
C TYR A 73 -31.17 0.30 11.13
N TYR A 74 -30.21 0.51 12.03
CA TYR A 74 -29.57 -0.58 12.77
C TYR A 74 -30.57 -1.22 13.73
N ASP A 75 -30.84 -2.51 13.51
CA ASP A 75 -31.57 -3.37 14.44
C ASP A 75 -30.67 -4.57 14.81
N PRO A 76 -30.24 -4.71 16.08
CA PRO A 76 -29.34 -5.79 16.51
C PRO A 76 -29.90 -7.20 16.27
N LYS A 77 -31.20 -7.34 15.96
CA LYS A 77 -31.79 -8.61 15.52
C LYS A 77 -31.28 -9.06 14.14
N TYR A 78 -30.94 -8.11 13.27
CA TYR A 78 -30.59 -8.35 11.88
C TYR A 78 -29.10 -8.15 11.61
N TYR A 79 -28.44 -7.26 12.34
CA TYR A 79 -27.03 -6.96 12.17
C TYR A 79 -26.16 -7.68 13.20
N SER A 80 -24.94 -8.06 12.82
CA SER A 80 -23.91 -8.40 13.79
C SER A 80 -23.59 -7.20 14.68
N GLU A 81 -23.21 -7.46 15.94
CA GLU A 81 -22.79 -6.41 16.88
C GLU A 81 -21.48 -5.75 16.45
N ILE A 82 -20.58 -6.55 15.88
CA ILE A 82 -19.25 -6.15 15.44
C ILE A 82 -19.09 -6.23 13.92
N ALA A 83 -18.25 -5.35 13.39
CA ALA A 83 -17.73 -5.36 12.04
C ALA A 83 -16.22 -5.61 12.10
N ILE A 84 -15.66 -6.30 11.12
CA ILE A 84 -14.20 -6.29 10.91
C ILE A 84 -13.87 -4.98 10.23
N LYS A 85 -12.89 -4.28 10.79
CA LYS A 85 -12.29 -3.10 10.21
C LYS A 85 -10.88 -3.43 9.77
N ILE A 86 -10.59 -3.14 8.51
CA ILE A 86 -9.22 -3.04 8.02
C ILE A 86 -8.95 -1.56 7.77
N SER A 87 -7.81 -1.06 8.20
CA SER A 87 -7.42 0.33 7.94
C SER A 87 -5.96 0.46 7.58
N GLN A 88 -5.67 1.43 6.74
CA GLN A 88 -4.32 1.87 6.42
C GLN A 88 -4.37 3.37 6.11
N ASN A 89 -3.58 4.15 6.85
CA ASN A 89 -3.59 5.61 6.75
C ASN A 89 -5.04 6.15 6.82
N LYS A 90 -5.52 6.81 5.75
CA LYS A 90 -6.88 7.37 5.67
C LYS A 90 -7.92 6.41 5.12
N GLN A 91 -7.51 5.30 4.50
CA GLN A 91 -8.42 4.32 3.92
C GLN A 91 -8.90 3.35 5.01
N LYS A 92 -10.20 3.09 5.03
CA LYS A 92 -10.84 2.13 5.93
C LYS A 92 -11.81 1.30 5.12
N LYS A 93 -11.92 0.02 5.47
CA LYS A 93 -12.89 -0.90 4.89
C LYS A 93 -13.51 -1.71 5.99
N PHE A 94 -14.78 -2.03 5.82
CA PHE A 94 -15.58 -2.68 6.82
C PHE A 94 -16.33 -3.86 6.20
N VAL A 95 -16.43 -4.95 6.96
CA VAL A 95 -17.27 -6.08 6.60
C VAL A 95 -18.01 -6.59 7.82
N TRP A 96 -19.32 -6.81 7.68
CA TRP A 96 -20.21 -7.24 8.75
C TRP A 96 -21.29 -8.19 8.22
N ILE A 97 -22.17 -8.65 9.10
CA ILE A 97 -23.33 -9.47 8.74
C ILE A 97 -24.62 -8.67 8.89
N ASN A 98 -25.50 -8.77 7.91
CA ASN A 98 -26.88 -8.31 7.95
C ASN A 98 -27.83 -9.38 7.43
N GLU A 99 -28.86 -9.75 8.20
CA GLU A 99 -29.84 -10.80 7.89
C GLU A 99 -29.20 -12.11 7.40
N GLY A 100 -28.05 -12.48 7.98
CA GLY A 100 -27.29 -13.68 7.61
C GLY A 100 -26.49 -13.56 6.30
N ARG A 101 -26.34 -12.36 5.75
CA ARG A 101 -25.57 -12.05 4.53
C ARG A 101 -24.36 -11.20 4.89
N TRP A 102 -23.30 -11.31 4.09
CA TRP A 102 -22.15 -10.42 4.21
C TRP A 102 -22.51 -9.07 3.61
N GLU A 103 -22.07 -8.01 4.26
CA GLU A 103 -22.20 -6.63 3.80
C GLU A 103 -20.90 -5.86 4.00
N SER A 104 -20.75 -4.83 3.18
CA SER A 104 -19.64 -3.86 3.16
C SER A 104 -20.11 -2.58 2.45
N GLU A 105 -19.23 -1.60 2.27
CA GLU A 105 -19.54 -0.41 1.46
C GLU A 105 -19.93 -0.77 0.02
N TYR A 106 -19.29 -1.80 -0.57
CA TYR A 106 -19.67 -2.31 -1.90
C TYR A 106 -21.15 -2.72 -1.98
N SER A 107 -21.66 -3.40 -0.94
CA SER A 107 -23.03 -3.92 -0.95
C SER A 107 -24.10 -2.82 -1.05
N TRP A 108 -23.81 -1.61 -0.57
CA TRP A 108 -24.72 -0.46 -0.66
C TRP A 108 -24.80 0.16 -2.05
N HIS A 109 -23.72 0.03 -2.83
CA HIS A 109 -23.62 0.58 -4.18
C HIS A 109 -24.00 -0.43 -5.27
N ALA A 110 -24.22 -1.69 -4.90
CA ALA A 110 -24.61 -2.77 -5.80
C ALA A 110 -26.11 -2.70 -6.15
N GLU A 111 -26.54 -1.60 -6.78
CA GLU A 111 -27.91 -1.45 -7.28
C GLU A 111 -28.23 -2.59 -8.27
N GLY A 112 -29.21 -3.44 -7.92
CA GLY A 112 -29.71 -4.50 -8.80
C GLY A 112 -29.05 -5.88 -8.65
N TYR A 113 -28.04 -6.04 -7.79
CA TYR A 113 -27.42 -7.35 -7.53
C TYR A 113 -27.96 -7.99 -6.24
N TRP A 114 -28.99 -8.82 -6.38
CA TRP A 114 -29.58 -9.57 -5.25
C TRP A 114 -28.92 -10.93 -5.03
N GLU A 115 -28.04 -11.36 -5.94
CA GLU A 115 -27.34 -12.65 -5.88
C GLU A 115 -26.19 -12.58 -4.87
N SER A 116 -26.30 -13.35 -3.78
CA SER A 116 -25.31 -13.35 -2.70
C SER A 116 -23.89 -13.68 -3.16
N SER A 117 -23.72 -14.46 -4.23
CA SER A 117 -22.40 -14.79 -4.80
C SER A 117 -21.69 -13.57 -5.39
N LYS A 118 -22.42 -12.71 -6.13
CA LYS A 118 -21.86 -11.49 -6.72
C LYS A 118 -21.53 -10.44 -5.65
N ILE A 119 -22.37 -10.34 -4.62
CA ILE A 119 -22.08 -9.50 -3.45
C ILE A 119 -20.80 -9.98 -2.76
N ASN A 120 -20.67 -11.28 -2.50
CA ASN A 120 -19.45 -11.83 -1.89
C ASN A 120 -18.20 -11.61 -2.76
N GLU A 121 -18.31 -11.68 -4.08
CA GLU A 121 -17.21 -11.38 -5.01
C GLU A 121 -16.81 -9.90 -4.94
N GLY A 122 -17.78 -8.99 -4.89
CA GLY A 122 -17.54 -7.57 -4.70
C GLY A 122 -16.86 -7.27 -3.37
N ILE A 123 -17.34 -7.87 -2.26
CA ILE A 123 -16.73 -7.74 -0.94
C ILE A 123 -15.30 -8.28 -0.93
N ALA A 124 -15.05 -9.46 -1.53
CA ALA A 124 -13.70 -10.02 -1.61
C ALA A 124 -12.75 -9.12 -2.42
N SER A 125 -13.24 -8.51 -3.51
CA SER A 125 -12.49 -7.52 -4.30
C SER A 125 -12.19 -6.28 -3.47
N GLU A 126 -13.21 -5.71 -2.84
CA GLU A 126 -13.09 -4.54 -1.98
C GLU A 126 -12.05 -4.78 -0.88
N LEU A 127 -12.11 -5.89 -0.15
CA LEU A 127 -11.17 -6.16 0.95
C LEU A 127 -9.72 -6.40 0.48
N SER A 128 -9.49 -6.76 -0.78
CA SER A 128 -8.16 -7.04 -1.34
C SER A 128 -7.53 -5.87 -2.11
N GLU A 129 -8.30 -4.87 -2.55
CA GLU A 129 -7.82 -3.78 -3.43
C GLU A 129 -7.54 -2.47 -2.68
N TRP A 130 -6.30 -2.17 -2.33
CA TRP A 130 -5.94 -0.97 -1.55
C TRP A 130 -5.07 0.00 -2.35
N THR A 131 -5.20 1.31 -2.11
CA THR A 131 -4.49 2.35 -2.88
C THR A 131 -2.97 2.23 -2.77
N CYS A 132 -2.47 1.87 -1.58
CA CYS A 132 -1.04 1.62 -1.37
C CYS A 132 -0.48 0.48 -2.23
N LEU A 133 -1.35 -0.32 -2.85
CA LEU A 133 -0.98 -1.49 -3.66
C LEU A 133 -0.93 -1.16 -5.14
N ASP A 134 -1.34 0.05 -5.53
CA ASP A 134 -1.10 0.55 -6.87
C ASP A 134 0.40 0.81 -7.02
N PHE A 135 1.10 -0.11 -7.70
CA PHE A 135 2.54 0.05 -7.89
C PHE A 135 2.84 1.30 -8.72
N PRO A 136 3.76 2.17 -8.25
CA PRO A 136 4.13 3.36 -8.99
C PRO A 136 4.83 2.99 -10.30
N LYS A 137 4.30 3.51 -11.41
CA LYS A 137 4.89 3.33 -12.76
C LYS A 137 6.10 4.24 -13.01
N ASP A 138 6.22 5.30 -12.23
CA ASP A 138 7.26 6.33 -12.31
C ASP A 138 7.49 6.97 -10.93
N ILE A 139 8.56 7.75 -10.81
CA ILE A 139 8.93 8.41 -9.56
C ILE A 139 7.88 9.43 -9.13
N LYS A 140 7.19 10.05 -10.08
CA LYS A 140 6.10 10.98 -9.78
C LYS A 140 4.97 10.30 -9.02
N SER A 141 4.56 9.12 -9.47
CA SER A 141 3.52 8.31 -8.83
C SER A 141 3.97 7.84 -7.45
N MET A 142 5.23 7.41 -7.31
CA MET A 142 5.80 7.02 -6.02
C MET A 142 5.81 8.18 -5.02
N LEU A 143 6.23 9.37 -5.48
CA LEU A 143 6.23 10.58 -4.66
C LEU A 143 4.80 10.93 -4.18
N SER A 144 3.77 10.69 -5.00
CA SER A 144 2.37 10.88 -4.59
C SER A 144 2.00 9.94 -3.45
N LEU A 145 2.28 8.63 -3.58
CA LEU A 145 1.98 7.62 -2.55
C LEU A 145 2.67 7.95 -1.23
N ILE A 146 3.92 8.41 -1.29
CA ILE A 146 4.69 8.83 -0.11
C ILE A 146 4.07 10.09 0.53
N LYS A 147 3.78 11.12 -0.27
CA LYS A 147 3.18 12.38 0.24
C LYS A 147 1.78 12.19 0.81
N GLU A 148 1.03 11.25 0.27
CA GLU A 148 -0.31 10.90 0.75
C GLU A 148 -0.28 10.03 2.01
N GLY A 149 0.87 9.46 2.36
CA GLY A 149 1.08 8.64 3.55
C GLY A 149 0.71 7.17 3.38
N TYR A 150 0.62 6.69 2.14
CA TYR A 150 0.43 5.26 1.86
C TYR A 150 1.74 4.50 1.89
N TRP A 151 2.83 5.17 1.52
CA TRP A 151 4.18 4.62 1.50
C TRP A 151 5.08 5.39 2.47
N LEU A 152 5.90 4.66 3.20
CA LEU A 152 6.93 5.19 4.08
C LEU A 152 8.15 5.63 3.27
N LEU A 153 8.68 6.80 3.58
CA LEU A 153 9.96 7.22 3.06
C LEU A 153 11.08 6.42 3.75
N ASN A 154 11.62 5.41 3.07
CA ASN A 154 12.73 4.62 3.56
C ASN A 154 13.67 4.20 2.41
N LEU A 155 14.86 3.70 2.76
CA LEU A 155 15.88 3.26 1.78
C LEU A 155 15.54 1.94 1.07
N GLN A 156 14.40 1.32 1.38
CA GLN A 156 13.95 0.06 0.79
C GLN A 156 12.89 0.28 -0.30
N LEU A 157 12.73 1.53 -0.76
CA LEU A 157 11.85 1.85 -1.88
C LEU A 157 12.30 1.12 -3.15
N PRO A 158 11.35 0.62 -3.97
CA PRO A 158 11.67 -0.12 -5.18
C PRO A 158 12.32 0.81 -6.21
N ILE A 159 13.31 0.31 -6.94
CA ILE A 159 13.95 1.03 -8.05
C ILE A 159 13.14 0.75 -9.33
N LEU A 160 12.83 1.80 -10.10
CA LEU A 160 11.95 1.72 -11.28
C LEU A 160 12.70 1.70 -12.62
N SER A 161 14.03 1.82 -12.61
CA SER A 161 14.87 1.77 -13.81
C SER A 161 15.96 0.70 -13.72
N GLU A 162 16.38 0.19 -14.88
CA GLU A 162 17.56 -0.68 -14.99
C GLU A 162 18.87 0.12 -15.00
N LYS A 163 18.82 1.44 -15.17
CA LYS A 163 20.01 2.29 -15.20
C LYS A 163 20.59 2.41 -13.80
N SER A 164 21.90 2.22 -13.67
CA SER A 164 22.60 2.53 -12.42
C SER A 164 22.81 4.03 -12.29
N MET A 165 22.67 4.55 -11.07
CA MET A 165 22.98 5.94 -10.75
C MET A 165 24.47 6.10 -10.37
N ILE A 166 25.01 7.31 -10.57
CA ILE A 166 26.41 7.65 -10.26
C ILE A 166 26.68 7.69 -8.75
N ASP A 167 25.66 8.02 -7.95
CA ASP A 167 25.65 7.87 -6.49
C ASP A 167 24.28 7.36 -6.06
N ILE A 168 24.26 6.22 -5.37
CA ILE A 168 23.05 5.54 -4.91
C ILE A 168 22.78 5.74 -3.41
N ASN A 169 23.71 6.32 -2.65
CA ASN A 169 23.59 6.38 -1.19
C ASN A 169 22.68 7.51 -0.72
N GLU A 170 22.46 8.51 -1.57
CA GLU A 170 21.69 9.72 -1.27
C GLU A 170 20.38 9.81 -2.07
N VAL A 171 19.97 8.69 -2.66
CA VAL A 171 18.74 8.56 -3.43
C VAL A 171 17.89 7.44 -2.85
N TYR A 172 16.58 7.63 -2.86
CA TYR A 172 15.64 6.63 -2.37
C TYR A 172 15.20 5.67 -3.48
N SER A 173 14.99 6.21 -4.69
CA SER A 173 14.56 5.47 -5.88
C SER A 173 14.78 6.34 -7.12
N TRP A 174 14.72 5.75 -8.32
CA TRP A 174 14.79 6.45 -9.59
C TRP A 174 14.07 5.68 -10.69
N ASP A 175 13.63 6.41 -11.72
CA ASP A 175 13.16 5.87 -13.00
C ASP A 175 14.12 6.29 -14.12
N ASP A 176 13.72 6.15 -15.39
CA ASP A 176 14.59 6.47 -16.53
C ASP A 176 14.90 7.95 -16.75
N LYS A 177 14.18 8.85 -16.05
CA LYS A 177 14.20 10.31 -16.22
C LYS A 177 14.45 11.05 -14.91
N TYR A 178 13.95 10.52 -13.79
CA TYR A 178 13.89 11.22 -12.52
C TYR A 178 14.49 10.41 -11.38
N VAL A 179 14.96 11.14 -10.38
CA VAL A 179 15.53 10.63 -9.13
C VAL A 179 14.72 11.18 -7.96
N LEU A 180 14.41 10.31 -7.01
CA LEU A 180 13.78 10.64 -5.74
C LEU A 180 14.88 10.83 -4.69
N THR A 181 15.00 12.05 -4.16
CA THR A 181 16.05 12.42 -3.19
C THR A 181 15.47 13.30 -2.07
N GLY A 182 16.27 13.55 -1.03
CA GLY A 182 15.91 14.29 0.17
C GLY A 182 16.31 13.57 1.44
N THR A 183 15.94 14.10 2.61
CA THR A 183 16.28 13.50 3.92
C THR A 183 15.07 13.15 4.76
N ASN A 184 13.91 13.75 4.45
CA ASN A 184 12.65 13.54 5.16
C ASN A 184 11.46 13.93 4.26
N ILE A 185 10.24 13.64 4.71
CA ILE A 185 9.01 13.95 3.97
C ILE A 185 8.83 15.44 3.64
N GLY A 186 9.40 16.34 4.45
CA GLY A 186 9.30 17.79 4.27
C GLY A 186 10.23 18.34 3.19
N ASN A 187 11.27 17.60 2.81
CA ASN A 187 12.22 18.00 1.77
C ASN A 187 12.46 16.92 0.70
N ILE A 188 11.58 15.92 0.62
CA ILE A 188 11.60 14.95 -0.46
C ILE A 188 11.23 15.65 -1.78
N ASP A 189 12.06 15.43 -2.79
CA ASP A 189 11.86 16.03 -4.10
C ASP A 189 12.20 15.07 -5.23
N MET A 190 11.71 15.42 -6.41
CA MET A 190 11.96 14.71 -7.66
C MET A 190 12.72 15.65 -8.61
N ILE A 191 13.94 15.28 -8.94
CA ILE A 191 14.80 16.01 -9.88
C ILE A 191 15.11 15.15 -11.10
N THR A 192 15.55 15.76 -12.21
CA THR A 192 15.99 14.99 -13.37
C THR A 192 17.32 14.30 -13.10
N ILE A 193 17.58 13.18 -13.77
CA ILE A 193 18.87 12.48 -13.69
C ILE A 193 20.02 13.42 -14.04
N GLU A 194 19.89 14.22 -15.10
CA GLU A 194 20.96 15.13 -15.52
C GLU A 194 21.24 16.22 -14.46
N HIS A 195 20.22 16.60 -13.68
CA HIS A 195 20.42 17.53 -12.57
C HIS A 195 21.17 16.84 -11.43
N TRP A 196 20.80 15.60 -11.09
CA TRP A 196 21.48 14.80 -10.08
C TRP A 196 22.95 14.56 -10.43
N GLU A 197 23.25 14.16 -11.67
CA GLU A 197 24.62 13.92 -12.11
C GLU A 197 25.51 15.15 -11.93
N ARG A 198 24.99 16.35 -12.24
CA ARG A 198 25.70 17.61 -12.01
C ARG A 198 25.94 17.89 -10.53
N ILE A 199 25.01 17.55 -9.64
CA ILE A 199 25.19 17.70 -8.19
C ILE A 199 26.37 16.83 -7.73
N VAL A 200 26.35 15.55 -8.10
CA VAL A 200 27.40 14.58 -7.74
C VAL A 200 28.76 14.98 -8.31
N GLU A 201 28.82 15.46 -9.55
CA GLU A 201 30.06 15.96 -10.17
C GLU A 201 30.64 17.18 -9.42
N ASN A 202 29.78 18.11 -9.02
CA ASN A 202 30.20 19.28 -8.26
C ASN A 202 30.75 18.90 -6.88
N GLU A 203 30.10 17.95 -6.18
CA GLU A 203 30.58 17.46 -4.88
C GLU A 203 31.95 16.78 -4.98
N LYS A 204 32.17 15.99 -6.03
CA LYS A 204 33.50 15.41 -6.33
C LYS A 204 34.54 16.50 -6.56
N CYS A 205 34.21 17.56 -7.28
CA CYS A 205 35.10 18.70 -7.52
C CYS A 205 35.45 19.44 -6.21
N TYR A 206 34.47 19.67 -5.33
CA TYR A 206 34.71 20.33 -4.03
C TYR A 206 35.44 19.42 -3.03
N GLY A 207 35.17 18.11 -3.05
CA GLY A 207 35.92 17.11 -2.28
C GLY A 207 37.41 17.13 -2.61
N TYR A 208 37.77 17.18 -3.90
CA TYR A 208 39.16 17.29 -4.35
C TYR A 208 39.85 18.59 -3.93
N ILE A 209 39.13 19.71 -3.83
CA ILE A 209 39.69 21.00 -3.41
C ILE A 209 40.02 21.01 -1.91
N ASN A 210 39.25 20.29 -1.08
CA ASN A 210 39.49 20.23 0.36
C ASN A 210 40.63 19.26 0.75
N TRP A 211 40.90 18.21 -0.03
CA TRP A 211 42.09 17.37 0.19
C TRP A 211 43.38 18.11 -0.18
N ASN A 212 43.41 18.83 -1.31
CA ASN A 212 44.61 19.57 -1.76
C ASN A 212 44.94 20.83 -0.93
N LYS A 213 44.05 21.28 -0.04
CA LYS A 213 44.34 22.38 0.90
C LYS A 213 44.98 21.91 2.21
N ASN A 214 44.83 20.64 2.59
CA ASN A 214 45.42 20.11 3.82
C ASN A 214 46.82 19.50 3.61
N ASP A 215 47.20 19.18 2.37
CA ASP A 215 48.54 18.65 2.07
C ASP A 215 49.60 19.74 1.78
N ASN A 216 49.22 21.03 1.82
CA ASN A 216 50.14 22.16 1.68
C ASN A 216 50.43 22.90 3.01
N MET A 217 50.14 22.29 4.16
CA MET A 217 50.53 22.78 5.49
C MET A 217 51.41 21.78 6.26
N ARG A 218 52.47 21.28 5.61
CA ARG A 218 53.61 20.66 6.30
C ARG A 218 54.92 21.13 5.72
#